data_AF-A0A1Q3K560-F1
#
_entry.id   AF-A0A1Q3K560-F1
#
_cell.length_a   1.000
_cell.length_b   1.000
_cell.length_c   1.000
_cell.angle_alpha   90.00
_cell.angle_beta   90.00
_cell.angle_gamma   90.00
#
_symmetry.space_group_name_H-M   'P 1'
#
loop_
_entity.id
_entity.type
_entity.pdbx_description
1 polymer ?
#
loop_
_entity_poly.entity_id
_entity_poly.type
_entity_poly.pdbx_seq_one_letter_code
_entity_poly.pdbx_strand_id
1 'polypeptide(L)'
;MFPPGKPSGDPSRGQTAEEIERYYRNVKIGDLAAIRSSQYGRLEIKVTTVSNINPEIGRIHLDDDAVWGGVAYSVESGKSYYASSGQSSLIIPDEKVTAWAKANPRGTPDY
;
A
#
# COMPACT_ATOMS: atom_id res chain seq x y z
N MET A 1 -6.82 27.22 -9.63
CA MET A 1 -5.39 27.20 -10.02
C MET A 1 -4.65 26.44 -8.91
N PHE A 2 -4.30 25.19 -9.14
CA PHE A 2 -3.57 24.38 -8.15
C PHE A 2 -2.09 24.81 -8.13
N PRO A 3 -1.43 24.88 -6.96
CA PRO A 3 -0.05 25.33 -6.87
C PRO A 3 0.89 24.39 -7.63
N PRO A 4 1.88 24.91 -8.38
CA PRO A 4 2.85 24.10 -9.10
C PRO A 4 3.86 23.52 -8.11
N GLY A 5 3.99 22.19 -8.07
CA GLY A 5 5.10 21.52 -7.36
C GLY A 5 4.73 20.38 -6.41
N LYS A 6 3.45 20.07 -6.18
CA LYS A 6 3.08 18.79 -5.55
C LYS A 6 3.29 17.68 -6.58
N PRO A 7 3.86 16.50 -6.26
CA PRO A 7 3.73 15.33 -7.13
C PRO A 7 2.23 15.02 -7.20
N SER A 8 1.56 15.58 -8.20
CA SER A 8 0.15 15.39 -8.48
C SER A 8 0.02 14.01 -9.12
N GLY A 9 0.01 12.99 -8.28
CA GLY A 9 -0.07 11.61 -8.73
C GLY A 9 0.10 10.64 -7.60
N ASP A 10 -0.74 9.62 -7.61
CA ASP A 10 -0.51 8.40 -6.88
C ASP A 10 0.78 7.73 -7.40
N PRO A 11 1.84 7.60 -6.57
CA PRO A 11 3.12 7.05 -7.00
C PRO A 11 3.01 5.57 -7.41
N SER A 12 1.95 4.86 -7.01
CA SER A 12 1.74 3.45 -7.38
C SER A 12 0.91 3.26 -8.65
N ARG A 13 0.47 4.34 -9.32
CA ARG A 13 -0.44 4.26 -10.48
C ARG A 13 0.10 3.41 -11.65
N GLY A 14 1.41 3.22 -11.72
CA GLY A 14 2.06 2.41 -12.76
C GLY A 14 2.24 0.93 -12.39
N GLN A 15 1.95 0.53 -11.16
CA GLN A 15 2.14 -0.84 -10.70
C GLN A 15 0.94 -1.69 -11.08
N THR A 16 1.17 -2.88 -11.64
CA THR A 16 0.09 -3.81 -11.98
C THR A 16 -0.19 -4.80 -10.85
N ALA A 17 -1.37 -5.44 -10.89
CA ALA A 17 -1.72 -6.45 -9.90
C ALA A 17 -0.74 -7.64 -9.94
N GLU A 18 -0.28 -8.04 -11.13
CA GLU A 18 0.68 -9.12 -11.33
C GLU A 18 2.06 -8.79 -10.75
N GLU A 19 2.51 -7.54 -10.88
CA GLU A 19 3.77 -7.08 -10.30
C GLU A 19 3.71 -7.08 -8.78
N ILE A 20 2.60 -6.57 -8.22
CA ILE A 20 2.35 -6.53 -6.77
C ILE A 20 2.31 -7.96 -6.23
N GLU A 21 1.53 -8.85 -6.84
CA GLU A 21 1.45 -10.26 -6.45
C GLU A 21 2.84 -10.90 -6.50
N ARG A 22 3.57 -10.74 -7.61
CA ARG A 22 4.92 -11.30 -7.77
C ARG A 22 5.86 -10.80 -6.69
N TYR A 23 5.80 -9.53 -6.33
CA TYR A 23 6.59 -8.97 -5.23
C TYR A 23 6.24 -9.68 -3.91
N TYR A 24 4.97 -9.67 -3.51
CA TYR A 24 4.52 -10.20 -2.22
C TYR A 24 4.54 -11.73 -2.12
N ARG A 25 4.68 -12.47 -3.22
CA ARG A 25 4.99 -13.90 -3.20
C ARG A 25 6.44 -14.20 -2.82
N ASN A 26 7.34 -13.23 -2.98
CA ASN A 26 8.78 -13.42 -2.76
C ASN A 26 9.32 -12.69 -1.51
N VAL A 27 8.50 -11.86 -0.85
CA VAL A 27 8.90 -11.20 0.40
C VAL A 27 9.03 -12.17 1.55
N LYS A 28 9.82 -11.79 2.54
CA LYS A 28 10.04 -12.47 3.81
C LYS A 28 9.58 -11.59 4.96
N ILE A 29 9.43 -12.20 6.14
CA ILE A 29 9.21 -11.45 7.38
C ILE A 29 10.38 -10.46 7.57
N GLY A 30 10.04 -9.21 7.87
CA GLY A 30 10.98 -8.09 7.99
C GLY A 30 11.23 -7.32 6.69
N ASP A 31 10.81 -7.82 5.53
CA ASP A 31 10.89 -7.06 4.28
C ASP A 31 9.90 -5.89 4.28
N LEU A 32 10.19 -4.88 3.46
CA LEU A 32 9.32 -3.73 3.30
C LEU A 32 7.98 -4.13 2.65
N ALA A 33 6.94 -3.44 3.05
CA ALA A 33 5.62 -3.48 2.46
C ALA A 33 5.08 -2.05 2.36
N ALA A 34 4.17 -1.82 1.44
CA ALA A 34 3.47 -0.56 1.33
C ALA A 34 1.97 -0.78 1.16
N ILE A 35 1.20 -0.02 1.93
CA ILE A 35 -0.25 0.00 1.86
C ILE A 35 -0.65 1.33 1.25
N ARG A 36 -1.49 1.25 0.22
CA ARG A 36 -2.18 2.39 -0.38
C ARG A 36 -3.61 2.42 0.15
N SER A 37 -4.00 3.55 0.70
CA SER A 37 -5.36 3.81 1.14
C SER A 37 -5.94 5.03 0.44
N SER A 38 -7.12 4.89 -0.16
CA SER A 38 -7.81 6.02 -0.80
C SER A 38 -9.29 6.07 -0.40
N GLN A 39 -9.70 7.15 0.26
CA GLN A 39 -11.09 7.39 0.65
C GLN A 39 -11.35 8.88 0.83
N TYR A 40 -12.58 9.35 0.54
CA TYR A 40 -13.02 10.73 0.72
C TYR A 40 -12.10 11.79 0.07
N GLY A 41 -11.56 11.49 -1.11
CA GLY A 41 -10.65 12.40 -1.83
C GLY A 41 -9.28 12.54 -1.16
N ARG A 42 -8.89 11.61 -0.29
CA ARG A 42 -7.56 11.54 0.34
C ARG A 42 -6.83 10.30 -0.13
N LEU A 43 -5.55 10.47 -0.43
CA LEU A 43 -4.60 9.38 -0.63
C LEU A 43 -3.67 9.32 0.58
N GLU A 44 -3.51 8.14 1.13
CA GLU A 44 -2.51 7.84 2.14
C GLU A 44 -1.70 6.62 1.70
N ILE A 45 -0.39 6.69 1.91
CA ILE A 45 0.51 5.59 1.66
C ILE A 45 1.33 5.37 2.93
N LYS A 46 1.28 4.16 3.45
CA LYS A 46 2.04 3.74 4.62
C LYS A 46 3.07 2.71 4.19
N VAL A 47 4.35 3.02 4.41
CA VAL A 47 5.43 2.05 4.27
C VAL A 47 5.68 1.42 5.63
N THR A 48 5.71 0.10 5.66
CA THR A 48 5.84 -0.72 6.87
C THR A 48 6.63 -1.98 6.54
N THR A 49 6.63 -2.97 7.43
CA THR A 49 7.30 -4.25 7.28
C THR A 49 6.31 -5.41 7.37
N VAL A 50 6.70 -6.53 6.76
CA VAL A 50 5.98 -7.79 6.84
C VAL A 50 6.21 -8.43 8.21
N SER A 51 5.14 -8.63 8.96
CA SER A 51 5.18 -9.22 10.31
C SER A 51 4.97 -10.74 10.30
N ASN A 52 4.15 -11.22 9.37
CA ASN A 52 3.86 -12.65 9.21
C ASN A 52 3.40 -12.99 7.80
N ILE A 53 3.66 -14.22 7.34
CA ILE A 53 3.24 -14.73 6.02
C ILE A 53 2.55 -16.07 6.24
N ASN A 54 1.31 -16.20 5.77
CA ASN A 54 0.60 -17.46 5.73
C ASN A 54 0.40 -17.89 4.26
N PRO A 55 1.28 -18.76 3.72
CA PRO A 55 1.24 -19.15 2.33
C PRO A 55 0.05 -20.07 2.00
N GLU A 56 -0.47 -20.85 2.96
CA GLU A 56 -1.57 -21.80 2.72
C GLU A 56 -2.86 -21.10 2.29
N ILE A 57 -3.10 -19.90 2.83
CA ILE A 57 -4.28 -19.07 2.53
C ILE A 57 -3.92 -17.86 1.66
N GLY A 58 -2.67 -17.75 1.21
CA GLY A 58 -2.19 -16.62 0.41
C GLY A 58 -2.33 -15.27 1.11
N ARG A 59 -2.10 -15.21 2.43
CA ARG A 59 -2.26 -14.01 3.26
C ARG A 59 -0.93 -13.50 3.79
N ILE A 60 -0.79 -12.18 3.80
CA ILE A 60 0.31 -11.48 4.46
C ILE A 60 -0.22 -10.59 5.59
N HIS A 61 0.54 -10.49 6.68
CA HIS A 61 0.30 -9.56 7.76
C HIS A 61 1.45 -8.56 7.83
N LEU A 62 1.10 -7.31 8.12
CA LEU A 62 2.02 -6.19 8.23
C LEU A 62 2.14 -5.76 9.69
N ASP A 63 3.25 -5.13 10.05
CA ASP A 63 3.46 -4.62 11.43
C ASP A 63 2.53 -3.44 11.73
N ASP A 64 2.28 -2.63 10.72
CA ASP A 64 1.38 -1.50 10.80
C ASP A 64 0.01 -1.78 10.19
N ASP A 65 -1.03 -1.26 10.85
CA ASP A 65 -2.34 -1.13 10.24
C ASP A 65 -2.39 0.08 9.30
N ALA A 66 -3.20 -0.06 8.24
CA ALA A 66 -3.72 1.09 7.51
C ALA A 66 -5.07 1.50 8.06
N VAL A 67 -5.33 2.80 8.00
CA VAL A 67 -6.54 3.48 8.52
C VAL A 67 -7.82 2.68 8.22
N TRP A 68 -7.93 2.14 7.00
CA TRP A 68 -9.11 1.38 6.57
C TRP A 68 -8.82 -0.08 6.21
N GLY A 69 -7.54 -0.46 6.14
CA GLY A 69 -7.12 -1.77 5.62
C GLY A 69 -6.74 -2.77 6.70
N GLY A 70 -6.58 -2.35 7.95
CA GLY A 70 -6.02 -3.21 9.00
C GLY A 70 -4.63 -3.72 8.62
N VAL A 71 -4.25 -4.87 9.17
CA VAL A 71 -2.91 -5.45 9.03
C VAL A 71 -2.81 -6.60 8.02
N ALA A 72 -3.94 -7.16 7.55
CA ALA A 72 -3.95 -8.40 6.78
C ALA A 72 -4.44 -8.21 5.34
N TYR A 73 -3.70 -8.76 4.38
CA TYR A 73 -3.92 -8.59 2.95
C TYR A 73 -3.76 -9.90 2.19
N SER A 74 -4.52 -10.05 1.10
CA SER A 74 -4.37 -11.14 0.14
C SER A 74 -3.16 -10.87 -0.75
N VAL A 75 -2.24 -11.82 -0.85
CA VAL A 75 -1.06 -11.74 -1.72
C VAL A 75 -1.47 -11.77 -3.20
N GLU A 76 -2.46 -12.59 -3.54
CA GLU A 76 -2.95 -12.75 -4.92
C GLU A 76 -3.61 -11.48 -5.45
N SER A 77 -4.54 -10.90 -4.67
CA SER A 77 -5.33 -9.75 -5.14
C SER A 77 -4.80 -8.40 -4.65
N GLY A 78 -3.84 -8.39 -3.73
CA GLY A 78 -3.39 -7.20 -3.01
C GLY A 78 -4.45 -6.60 -2.08
N LYS A 79 -5.66 -7.15 -1.97
CA LYS A 79 -6.77 -6.54 -1.24
C LYS A 79 -6.66 -6.78 0.26
N SER A 80 -7.08 -5.77 1.03
CA SER A 80 -7.29 -5.93 2.48
C SER A 80 -8.40 -6.95 2.77
N TYR A 81 -8.22 -7.74 3.82
CA TYR A 81 -9.28 -8.59 4.37
C TYR A 81 -10.31 -7.83 5.22
N TYR A 82 -10.01 -6.57 5.59
CA TYR A 82 -10.85 -5.73 6.46
C TYR A 82 -11.60 -4.62 5.69
N ALA A 83 -11.08 -4.19 4.53
CA ALA A 83 -11.75 -3.24 3.64
C ALA A 83 -12.38 -3.94 2.42
N SER A 84 -13.68 -4.20 2.51
CA SER A 84 -14.45 -4.83 1.42
C SER A 84 -14.57 -3.96 0.16
N SER A 85 -14.48 -2.63 0.30
CA SER A 85 -14.67 -1.68 -0.81
C SER A 85 -13.39 -1.31 -1.58
N GLY A 86 -12.26 -1.99 -1.34
CA GLY A 86 -11.00 -1.70 -2.04
C GLY A 86 -10.36 -0.35 -1.63
N GLN A 87 -10.79 0.22 -0.52
CA GLN A 87 -10.23 1.46 0.05
C GLN A 87 -8.79 1.30 0.52
N SER A 88 -8.30 0.06 0.68
CA SER A 88 -6.91 -0.23 1.00
C SER A 88 -6.41 -1.46 0.23
N SER A 89 -5.24 -1.32 -0.36
CA SER A 89 -4.57 -2.37 -1.13
C SER A 89 -3.07 -2.32 -0.93
N LEU A 90 -2.41 -3.45 -1.14
CA LEU A 90 -0.97 -3.55 -1.25
C LEU A 90 -0.48 -2.86 -2.52
N ILE A 91 0.69 -2.23 -2.40
CA ILE A 91 1.50 -1.71 -3.49
C ILE A 91 2.96 -2.07 -3.22
N ILE A 92 3.81 -2.01 -4.23
CA ILE A 92 5.25 -2.26 -4.10
C ILE A 92 5.91 -1.03 -3.45
N PRO A 93 6.70 -1.20 -2.38
CA PRO A 93 7.45 -0.11 -1.74
C PRO A 93 8.69 0.29 -2.56
N ASP A 94 8.49 0.70 -3.82
CA ASP A 94 9.57 1.19 -4.67
C ASP A 94 10.09 2.57 -4.21
N GLU A 95 11.13 3.09 -4.87
CA GLU A 95 11.73 4.37 -4.52
C GLU A 95 10.74 5.55 -4.59
N LYS A 96 9.81 5.55 -5.55
CA LYS A 96 8.82 6.63 -5.71
C LYS A 96 7.80 6.58 -4.59
N VAL A 97 7.30 5.39 -4.26
CA VAL A 97 6.37 5.15 -3.16
C VAL A 97 6.99 5.54 -1.83
N THR A 98 8.24 5.12 -1.59
CA THR A 98 8.96 5.41 -0.35
C THR A 98 9.27 6.90 -0.19
N ALA A 99 9.73 7.55 -1.27
CA ALA A 99 9.97 8.99 -1.26
C ALA A 99 8.68 9.79 -1.04
N TRP A 100 7.59 9.38 -1.68
CA TRP A 100 6.29 10.02 -1.51
C TRP A 100 5.75 9.87 -0.09
N ALA A 101 5.82 8.67 0.49
CA ALA A 101 5.35 8.40 1.86
C ALA A 101 6.14 9.21 2.89
N LYS A 102 7.46 9.33 2.70
CA LYS A 102 8.33 10.18 3.54
C LYS A 102 7.99 11.67 3.41
N ALA A 103 7.66 12.14 2.22
CA ALA A 103 7.26 13.53 1.99
C ALA A 103 5.83 13.84 2.45
N ASN A 104 4.95 12.84 2.51
CA ASN A 104 3.53 12.96 2.84
C ASN A 104 3.11 11.99 3.96
N PRO A 105 3.68 12.09 5.18
CA PRO A 105 3.45 11.13 6.25
C PRO A 105 2.01 11.08 6.78
N ARG A 106 1.18 12.07 6.43
CA ARG A 106 -0.25 12.13 6.75
C ARG A 106 -1.13 12.01 5.49
N GLY A 107 -0.56 11.54 4.38
CA GLY A 107 -1.21 11.53 3.09
C GLY A 107 -1.44 12.93 2.50
N THR A 108 -2.19 12.98 1.40
CA THR A 108 -2.55 14.23 0.71
C THR A 108 -4.05 14.34 0.51
N PRO A 109 -4.66 15.51 0.79
CA PRO A 109 -6.02 15.81 0.35
C PRO A 109 -6.07 16.07 -1.17
N ASP A 110 -7.29 16.03 -1.71
CA ASP A 110 -7.65 16.31 -3.11
C ASP A 110 -7.04 15.31 -4.12
N TYR A 111 -7.18 14.02 -3.83
CA TYR A 111 -6.81 12.89 -4.68
C TYR A 111 -8.01 12.27 -5.41
#